data_AF-A0A6A3F1H8-F1
#
_entry.id   AF-A0A6A3F1H8-F1
#
_cell.length_a   1.000
_cell.length_b   1.000
_cell.length_c   1.000
_cell.angle_alpha   90.00
_cell.angle_beta   90.00
_cell.angle_gamma   90.00
#
_symmetry.space_group_name_H-M   'P 1'
#
loop_
_entity.id
_entity.type
_entity.pdbx_description
1 polymer ?
#
loop_
_entity_poly.entity_id
_entity_poly.type
_entity_poly.pdbx_seq_one_letter_code
_entity_poly.pdbx_strand_id
1 'polypeptide(L)'
;MAHRPRLQQLNDATILAQTPFPRKDVVLDSMSGSVIYSAIDLTDGFYQILMRESDILLMTVSTPSGMLWERLVMPQGLNYAPATFNRMVSHVLCPLHDFAPSYFDDIFVHSRAEGDLSAVEVHVRHLRQVFQVMRENKLYANLKKCVF
;
A
#
# COMPACT_ATOMS: atom_id res chain seq x y z
N MET A 1 2.90 -21.99 17.29
CA MET A 1 3.00 -22.49 15.90
C MET A 1 1.70 -22.15 15.18
N ALA A 2 1.73 -21.18 14.27
CA ALA A 2 0.52 -20.67 13.61
C ALA A 2 0.02 -21.62 12.51
N HIS A 3 -1.30 -21.69 12.33
CA HIS A 3 -2.07 -22.48 11.37
C HIS A 3 -1.75 -22.20 9.88
N ARG A 4 -0.50 -22.42 9.44
CA ARG A 4 -0.09 -22.37 8.03
C ARG A 4 -0.86 -23.31 7.07
N PRO A 5 -1.33 -24.52 7.44
CA PRO A 5 -1.92 -25.46 6.48
C PRO A 5 -3.18 -24.95 5.77
N ARG A 6 -4.00 -24.12 6.44
CA ARG A 6 -5.30 -23.68 5.92
C ARG A 6 -5.16 -22.61 4.83
N LEU A 7 -4.19 -21.70 4.98
CA LEU A 7 -3.94 -20.65 3.97
C LEU A 7 -3.39 -21.23 2.67
N GLN A 8 -2.59 -22.30 2.75
CA GLN A 8 -2.06 -22.95 1.56
C GLN A 8 -3.19 -23.59 0.73
N GLN A 9 -4.09 -24.33 1.38
CA GLN A 9 -5.29 -24.88 0.72
C GLN A 9 -6.19 -23.79 0.12
N LEU A 10 -6.34 -22.66 0.82
CA LEU A 10 -7.11 -21.52 0.34
C LEU A 10 -6.45 -20.88 -0.89
N ASN A 11 -5.13 -20.70 -0.87
CA ASN A 11 -4.36 -20.15 -1.98
C ASN A 11 -4.46 -21.04 -3.23
N ASP A 12 -4.43 -22.37 -3.06
CA ASP A 12 -4.56 -23.33 -4.17
C ASP A 12 -5.97 -23.29 -4.81
N ALA A 13 -7.00 -22.97 -4.02
CA ALA A 13 -8.37 -22.83 -4.49
C ALA A 13 -8.71 -21.44 -5.05
N THR A 14 -7.79 -20.46 -4.94
CA THR A 14 -8.06 -19.07 -5.32
C THR A 14 -7.48 -18.72 -6.69
N ILE A 15 -8.27 -18.04 -7.53
CA ILE A 15 -7.81 -17.51 -8.81
C ILE A 15 -6.85 -16.33 -8.54
N LEU A 16 -5.64 -16.41 -9.07
CA LEU A 16 -4.64 -15.35 -8.95
C LEU A 16 -5.08 -14.08 -9.69
N ALA A 17 -5.10 -12.97 -8.96
CA ALA A 17 -5.25 -11.64 -9.56
C ALA A 17 -3.99 -11.32 -10.38
N GLN A 18 -4.12 -11.30 -11.71
CA GLN A 18 -3.06 -10.86 -12.61
C GLN A 18 -3.08 -9.34 -12.73
N THR A 19 -2.59 -8.63 -11.70
CA THR A 19 -2.31 -7.20 -11.81
C THR A 19 -0.82 -7.04 -12.08
N PRO A 20 -0.39 -6.49 -13.23
CA PRO A 20 1.02 -6.23 -13.46
C PRO A 20 1.51 -5.17 -12.47
N PHE A 21 2.54 -5.51 -11.70
CA PHE A 21 3.23 -4.52 -10.87
C PHE A 21 3.98 -3.54 -11.77
N PRO A 22 3.99 -2.24 -11.43
CA PRO A 22 4.82 -1.28 -12.15
C PRO A 22 6.28 -1.74 -12.07
N ARG A 23 7.01 -1.61 -13.19
CA ARG A 23 8.45 -1.87 -13.17
C ARG A 23 9.13 -0.77 -12.38
N LYS A 24 10.14 -1.14 -11.58
CA LYS A 24 10.95 -0.19 -10.80
C LYS A 24 11.48 0.95 -11.67
N ASP A 25 11.93 0.62 -12.87
CA ASP A 25 12.52 1.57 -13.83
C ASP A 25 11.50 2.65 -14.23
N VAL A 26 10.24 2.28 -14.44
CA VAL A 26 9.15 3.21 -14.79
C VAL A 26 8.88 4.19 -13.64
N VAL A 27 8.90 3.71 -12.40
CA VAL A 27 8.75 4.56 -11.21
C VAL A 27 9.94 5.51 -11.06
N LEU A 28 11.16 5.06 -11.33
CA LEU A 28 12.34 5.93 -11.28
C LEU A 28 12.32 6.99 -12.39
N ASP A 29 11.93 6.59 -13.60
CA ASP A 29 11.85 7.47 -14.76
C ASP A 29 10.81 8.58 -14.55
N SER A 30 9.68 8.29 -13.92
CA SER A 30 8.65 9.31 -13.63
C SER A 30 9.15 10.39 -12.67
N MET A 31 10.14 10.08 -11.83
CA MET A 31 10.71 11.03 -10.88
C MET A 31 11.87 11.86 -11.45
N SER A 32 12.31 11.54 -12.68
CA SER A 32 13.46 12.18 -13.32
C SER A 32 13.32 13.70 -13.42
N GLY A 33 14.43 14.41 -13.14
CA GLY A 33 14.47 15.87 -13.12
C GLY A 33 13.87 16.54 -11.87
N SER A 34 13.47 15.76 -10.88
CA SER A 34 13.13 16.26 -9.54
C SER A 34 14.40 16.51 -8.71
N VAL A 35 14.32 17.42 -7.75
CA VAL A 35 15.46 17.82 -6.91
C VAL A 35 15.24 17.56 -5.42
N ILE A 36 13.99 17.35 -5.00
CA ILE A 36 13.63 16.97 -3.63
C ILE A 36 12.78 15.71 -3.69
N TYR A 37 13.03 14.80 -2.75
CA TYR A 37 12.41 13.50 -2.66
C TYR A 37 12.06 13.19 -1.20
N SER A 38 10.90 12.56 -1.00
CA SER A 38 10.51 11.91 0.24
C SER A 38 10.08 10.47 -0.07
N ALA A 39 10.28 9.56 0.87
CA ALA A 39 9.80 8.19 0.80
C ALA A 39 8.93 7.91 2.03
N ILE A 40 7.67 7.53 1.80
CA ILE A 40 6.70 7.23 2.86
C ILE A 40 6.44 5.72 2.84
N ASP A 41 6.92 5.01 3.88
CA ASP A 41 6.69 3.57 4.10
C ASP A 41 5.33 3.38 4.81
N LEU A 42 4.43 2.62 4.20
CA LEU A 42 3.13 2.28 4.77
C LEU A 42 3.27 1.19 5.85
N THR A 43 2.67 1.41 7.03
CA THR A 43 2.75 0.47 8.17
C THR A 43 1.94 -0.79 7.89
N ASP A 44 2.58 -1.97 7.92
CA ASP A 44 1.88 -3.26 7.88
C ASP A 44 0.75 -3.31 6.82
N GLY A 45 1.07 -2.97 5.56
CA GLY A 45 0.10 -2.65 4.51
C GLY A 45 -1.11 -3.58 4.40
N PHE A 46 -0.91 -4.90 4.54
CA PHE A 46 -2.00 -5.88 4.48
C PHE A 46 -3.06 -5.68 5.57
N TYR A 47 -2.67 -5.31 6.78
CA TYR A 47 -3.62 -5.10 7.88
C TYR A 47 -4.43 -3.81 7.74
N GLN A 48 -4.09 -2.95 6.77
CA GLN A 48 -4.88 -1.75 6.46
C GLN A 48 -6.07 -2.05 5.51
N ILE A 49 -6.12 -3.25 4.92
CA ILE A 49 -7.20 -3.65 4.01
C ILE A 49 -8.25 -4.44 4.78
N LEU A 50 -9.49 -3.96 4.76
CA LEU A 50 -10.64 -4.71 5.26
C LEU A 50 -11.00 -5.86 4.31
N MET A 51 -11.27 -7.02 4.90
CA MET A 51 -11.88 -8.13 4.18
C MET A 51 -13.30 -7.76 3.75
N ARG A 52 -13.71 -8.26 2.60
CA ARG A 52 -15.12 -8.21 2.20
C ARG A 52 -15.94 -9.07 3.17
N GLU A 53 -17.10 -8.58 3.59
CA GLU A 53 -17.95 -9.29 4.57
C GLU A 53 -18.25 -10.74 4.18
N SER A 54 -18.52 -11.00 2.89
CA SER A 54 -18.78 -12.34 2.36
C SER A 54 -17.61 -13.31 2.52
N ASP A 55 -16.38 -12.77 2.61
CA ASP A 55 -15.15 -13.56 2.58
C ASP A 55 -14.56 -13.72 4.00
N ILE A 56 -15.08 -13.02 5.01
CA ILE A 56 -14.59 -13.08 6.41
C ILE A 56 -14.62 -14.52 6.93
N LEU A 57 -15.69 -15.26 6.67
CA LEU A 57 -15.85 -16.63 7.14
C LEU A 57 -14.80 -17.58 6.54
N LEU A 58 -14.37 -17.34 5.30
CA LEU A 58 -13.30 -18.10 4.64
C LEU A 58 -11.94 -17.89 5.32
N MET A 59 -11.78 -16.75 6.00
CA MET A 59 -10.55 -16.32 6.66
C MET A 59 -10.50 -16.66 8.15
N THR A 60 -11.53 -17.35 8.66
CA THR A 60 -11.61 -17.78 10.06
C THR A 60 -10.43 -18.67 10.44
N VAL A 61 -9.79 -18.39 11.58
CA VAL A 61 -8.70 -19.19 12.15
C VAL A 61 -9.17 -19.91 13.42
N SER A 62 -8.68 -21.13 13.62
CA SER A 62 -8.82 -21.81 14.92
C SER A 62 -7.70 -21.38 15.86
N THR A 63 -7.94 -21.42 17.16
CA THR A 63 -6.89 -21.42 18.18
C THR A 63 -6.56 -22.86 18.60
N PRO A 64 -5.45 -23.10 19.33
CA PRO A 64 -5.17 -24.41 19.93
C PRO A 64 -6.26 -24.91 20.88
N SER A 65 -7.08 -24.01 21.44
CA SER A 65 -8.25 -24.38 22.25
C SER A 65 -9.47 -24.82 21.43
N GLY A 66 -9.38 -24.80 20.09
CA GLY A 66 -10.49 -25.13 19.18
C GLY A 66 -11.46 -23.97 18.93
N MET A 67 -11.20 -22.76 19.47
CA MET A 67 -12.06 -21.61 19.28
C MET A 67 -11.81 -20.95 17.92
N LEU A 68 -12.89 -20.56 17.23
CA LEU A 68 -12.83 -19.92 15.94
C LEU A 68 -12.83 -18.39 16.08
N TRP A 69 -11.96 -17.72 15.33
CA TRP A 69 -11.85 -16.26 15.27
C TRP A 69 -11.87 -15.77 13.83
N GLU A 70 -12.68 -14.77 13.57
CA GLU A 70 -12.79 -14.10 12.28
C GLU A 70 -11.63 -13.13 12.06
N ARG A 71 -11.14 -13.07 10.82
CA ARG A 71 -10.15 -12.07 10.41
C ARG A 71 -10.84 -10.98 9.59
N LEU A 72 -10.93 -9.79 10.17
CA LEU A 72 -11.58 -8.62 9.55
C LEU A 72 -10.66 -7.88 8.57
N VAL A 73 -9.35 -8.09 8.70
CA VAL A 73 -8.34 -7.49 7.84
C VAL A 73 -7.59 -8.56 7.06
N MET A 74 -7.04 -8.17 5.91
CA MET A 74 -6.35 -9.08 5.02
C MET A 74 -5.12 -9.68 5.70
N PRO A 75 -5.05 -11.01 5.84
CA PRO A 75 -3.93 -11.64 6.51
C PRO A 75 -2.73 -11.83 5.60
N GLN A 76 -1.55 -11.78 6.22
CA GLN A 76 -0.32 -12.16 5.57
C GLN A 76 -0.34 -13.64 5.13
N GLY A 77 0.25 -13.92 3.97
CA GLY A 77 0.37 -15.27 3.41
C GLY A 77 -0.68 -15.64 2.35
N LEU A 78 -1.65 -14.75 2.08
CA LEU A 78 -2.50 -14.84 0.91
C LEU A 78 -1.72 -14.50 -0.36
N ASN A 79 -1.84 -15.33 -1.40
CA ASN A 79 -1.10 -15.14 -2.66
C ASN A 79 -1.51 -13.86 -3.42
N TYR A 80 -2.76 -13.42 -3.27
CA TYR A 80 -3.29 -12.20 -3.91
C TYR A 80 -3.10 -10.93 -3.09
N ALA A 81 -2.69 -11.01 -1.82
CA ALA A 81 -2.62 -9.85 -0.93
C ALA A 81 -1.70 -8.72 -1.44
N PRO A 82 -0.49 -9.00 -1.94
CA PRO A 82 0.37 -7.96 -2.52
C PRO A 82 -0.27 -7.24 -3.71
N ALA A 83 -0.95 -7.97 -4.59
CA ALA A 83 -1.61 -7.39 -5.76
C ALA A 83 -2.80 -6.52 -5.36
N THR A 84 -3.62 -6.97 -4.39
CA THR A 84 -4.75 -6.18 -3.87
C THR A 84 -4.26 -4.90 -3.19
N PHE A 85 -3.20 -4.98 -2.39
CA PHE A 85 -2.64 -3.81 -1.72
C PHE A 85 -2.07 -2.78 -2.69
N ASN A 86 -1.24 -3.22 -3.64
CA ASN A 86 -0.71 -2.33 -4.68
C ASN A 86 -1.83 -1.66 -5.48
N ARG A 87 -2.88 -2.41 -5.86
CA ARG A 87 -4.01 -1.86 -6.60
C ARG A 87 -4.77 -0.82 -5.79
N MET A 88 -4.98 -1.07 -4.49
CA MET A 88 -5.64 -0.12 -3.59
C MET A 88 -4.82 1.17 -3.46
N VAL A 89 -3.53 1.08 -3.15
CA VAL A 89 -2.66 2.26 -3.00
C VAL A 89 -2.57 3.06 -4.30
N SER A 90 -2.36 2.37 -5.43
CA SER A 90 -2.31 3.02 -6.76
C SER A 90 -3.62 3.71 -7.11
N HIS A 91 -4.77 3.12 -6.75
CA HIS A 91 -6.08 3.72 -7.00
C HIS A 91 -6.29 4.98 -6.15
N VAL A 92 -5.96 4.91 -4.86
CA VAL A 92 -6.09 6.02 -3.91
C VAL A 92 -5.18 7.20 -4.30
N LEU A 93 -3.97 6.91 -4.77
CA LEU A 93 -2.99 7.93 -5.18
C LEU A 93 -3.07 8.32 -6.65
N CYS A 94 -3.98 7.73 -7.43
CA CYS A 94 -4.14 8.05 -8.86
C CYS A 94 -4.25 9.56 -9.15
N PRO A 95 -4.97 10.38 -8.34
CA PRO A 95 -5.02 11.83 -8.56
C PRO A 95 -3.66 12.54 -8.42
N LEU A 96 -2.70 11.92 -7.74
CA LEU A 96 -1.38 12.49 -7.41
C LEU A 96 -0.23 11.77 -8.14
N HIS A 97 -0.54 10.90 -9.10
CA HIS A 97 0.44 10.00 -9.72
C HIS A 97 1.63 10.71 -10.39
N ASP A 98 1.46 11.96 -10.82
CA ASP A 98 2.50 12.77 -11.46
C ASP A 98 3.66 13.13 -10.53
N PHE A 99 3.44 13.17 -9.22
CA PHE A 99 4.45 13.55 -8.23
C PHE A 99 4.53 12.62 -7.01
N ALA A 100 3.61 11.65 -6.90
CA ALA A 100 3.51 10.70 -5.79
C ALA A 100 3.31 9.23 -6.27
N PRO A 101 4.16 8.70 -7.17
CA PRO A 101 4.06 7.30 -7.58
C PRO A 101 4.27 6.35 -6.39
N SER A 102 3.47 5.27 -6.35
CA SER A 102 3.61 4.19 -5.36
C SER A 102 4.28 2.95 -5.95
N TYR A 103 5.04 2.24 -5.12
CA TYR A 103 5.63 0.95 -5.45
C TYR A 103 5.59 0.04 -4.22
N PHE A 104 4.75 -0.98 -4.23
CA PHE A 104 4.47 -1.82 -3.06
C PHE A 104 4.06 -0.98 -1.84
N ASP A 105 4.85 -1.04 -0.77
CA ASP A 105 4.58 -0.38 0.50
C ASP A 105 5.10 1.06 0.54
N ASP A 106 5.79 1.52 -0.51
CA ASP A 106 6.40 2.84 -0.57
C ASP A 106 5.60 3.81 -1.44
N ILE A 107 5.41 5.03 -0.94
CA ILE A 107 4.96 6.19 -1.72
C ILE A 107 6.15 7.13 -1.88
N PHE A 108 6.56 7.39 -3.11
CA PHE A 108 7.65 8.32 -3.40
C PHE A 108 7.07 9.67 -3.77
N VAL A 109 7.35 10.69 -2.97
CA VAL A 109 6.98 12.07 -3.29
C VAL A 109 8.20 12.74 -3.90
N HIS A 110 8.08 13.32 -5.07
CA HIS A 110 9.19 14.02 -5.73
C HIS A 110 8.75 15.39 -6.21
N SER A 111 9.67 16.35 -6.24
CA SER A 111 9.33 17.74 -6.57
C SER A 111 10.49 18.49 -7.20
N ARG A 112 10.12 19.48 -8.02
CA ARG A 112 11.00 20.47 -8.64
C ARG A 112 10.38 21.85 -8.49
N ALA A 113 11.18 22.89 -8.71
CA ALA A 113 10.66 24.25 -8.75
C ALA A 113 9.61 24.38 -9.88
N GLU A 114 8.58 25.18 -9.62
CA GLU A 114 7.49 25.41 -10.56
C GLU A 114 7.01 26.87 -10.45
N GLY A 115 7.06 27.59 -11.57
CA GLY A 115 6.81 29.03 -11.58
C GLY A 115 7.76 29.79 -10.66
N ASP A 116 7.20 30.64 -9.79
CA ASP A 116 7.96 31.42 -8.80
C ASP A 116 8.25 30.65 -7.50
N LEU A 117 7.81 29.39 -7.38
CA LEU A 117 7.97 28.59 -6.17
C LEU A 117 9.27 27.79 -6.21
N SER A 118 9.99 27.81 -5.09
CA SER A 118 11.13 26.93 -4.88
C SER A 118 10.69 25.46 -4.83
N ALA A 119 11.62 24.55 -5.13
CA ALA A 119 11.34 23.12 -5.04
C ALA A 119 10.86 22.69 -3.65
N VAL A 120 11.34 23.34 -2.58
CA VAL A 120 10.93 23.06 -1.19
C VAL A 120 9.47 23.43 -0.97
N GLU A 121 9.04 24.60 -1.46
CA GLU A 121 7.65 25.06 -1.30
C GLU A 121 6.67 24.17 -2.07
N VAL A 122 7.05 23.75 -3.28
CA VAL A 122 6.29 22.76 -4.06
C VAL A 122 6.23 21.43 -3.29
N HIS A 123 7.36 20.95 -2.76
CA HIS A 123 7.42 19.67 -2.05
C HIS A 123 6.54 19.64 -0.80
N VAL A 124 6.53 20.72 -0.02
CA VAL A 124 5.64 20.85 1.14
C VAL A 124 4.16 20.81 0.72
N ARG A 125 3.80 21.39 -0.43
CA ARG A 125 2.42 21.29 -0.97
C ARG A 125 2.08 19.87 -1.39
N HIS A 126 2.97 19.18 -2.09
CA HIS A 126 2.79 17.79 -2.48
C HIS A 126 2.63 16.86 -1.27
N LEU A 127 3.48 16.99 -0.25
CA LEU A 127 3.35 16.24 1.00
C LEU A 127 2.00 16.46 1.67
N ARG A 128 1.50 17.70 1.72
CA ARG A 128 0.17 18.00 2.27
C ARG A 128 -0.94 17.29 1.50
N GLN A 129 -0.89 17.28 0.17
CA GLN A 129 -1.87 16.60 -0.67
C GLN A 129 -1.83 15.08 -0.45
N VAL A 130 -0.63 14.49 -0.42
CA VAL A 130 -0.45 13.05 -0.14
C VAL A 130 -0.99 12.70 1.24
N PHE A 131 -0.64 13.45 2.28
CA PHE A 131 -1.15 13.20 3.63
C PHE A 131 -2.65 13.41 3.77
N GLN A 132 -3.24 14.32 2.99
CA GLN A 132 -4.69 14.48 2.95
C GLN A 132 -5.37 13.23 2.37
N VAL A 133 -4.92 12.76 1.21
CA VAL A 133 -5.43 11.54 0.57
C VAL A 133 -5.26 10.33 1.49
N MET A 134 -4.09 10.18 2.14
CA MET A 134 -3.86 9.12 3.11
C MET A 134 -4.83 9.20 4.29
N ARG A 135 -5.08 10.40 4.83
CA ARG A 135 -6.00 10.60 5.96
C ARG A 135 -7.45 10.24 5.59
N GLU A 136 -7.90 10.68 4.42
CA GLU A 136 -9.26 10.39 3.91
C GLU A 136 -9.48 8.89 3.72
N ASN A 137 -8.44 8.17 3.31
CA ASN A 137 -8.48 6.73 3.05
C ASN A 137 -7.98 5.86 4.23
N LYS A 138 -7.68 6.48 5.38
CA LYS A 138 -7.16 5.79 6.59
C LYS A 138 -5.91 4.96 6.29
N LEU A 139 -5.00 5.50 5.47
CA LEU A 139 -3.68 4.94 5.23
C LEU A 139 -2.68 5.47 6.25
N TYR A 140 -1.96 4.56 6.89
CA TYR A 140 -1.02 4.85 7.96
C TYR A 140 0.40 4.53 7.54
N ALA A 141 1.33 5.44 7.85
CA ALA A 141 2.75 5.29 7.56
C ALA A 141 3.56 4.97 8.82
N ASN A 142 4.70 4.31 8.61
CA ASN A 142 5.68 4.04 9.65
C ASN A 142 6.67 5.18 9.70
N LEU A 143 6.44 6.12 10.60
CA LEU A 143 7.26 7.34 10.72
C LEU A 143 8.76 7.05 10.89
N LYS A 144 9.13 5.92 11.51
CA LYS A 144 10.55 5.55 11.71
C LYS A 144 11.26 5.14 10.43
N LYS A 145 10.51 4.76 9.40
CA LYS A 145 11.02 4.33 8.11
C LYS A 145 10.81 5.37 7.01
N CYS A 146 9.97 6.38 7.26
CA CYS A 146 9.78 7.48 6.34
C CYS A 146 11.04 8.35 6.25
N VAL A 147 11.27 8.93 5.07
CA VAL A 147 12.33 9.90 4.78
C VAL A 147 11.67 11.15 4.22
N PHE A 148 12.00 12.32 4.79
CA PHE A 148 11.49 13.64 4.41
C PHE A 148 12.64 14.62 4.16
#